data_AF-A0A671EYX8-F1
#
_entry.id   AF-A0A671EYX8-F1
#
_cell.length_a   1.000
_cell.length_b   1.000
_cell.length_c   1.000
_cell.angle_alpha   90.00
_cell.angle_beta   90.00
_cell.angle_gamma   90.00
#
_symmetry.space_group_name_H-M   'P 1'
#
loop_
_entity.id
_entity.type
_entity.pdbx_description
1 polymer ?
#
loop_
_entity_poly.entity_id
_entity_poly.type
_entity_poly.pdbx_seq_one_letter_code
_entity_poly.pdbx_strand_id
1 'polypeptide(L)'
;MTSPLCWAASTNALPTQDQIATSSKTKGNQAQAKRDHPRGKGAAQVWPPLHSKQGSVPASRRKSAVHTQVAELQRKIHLLEGDRKAFYESTQWNIKKNQETINQLREETRVLQLQLTALLQVLEHLDHQLREKVNQLNALRHQVGLRQKCLEELQLQHNLRELEMAEAQDGNTEVAKEESLRLENHLDSMEAEVVKTKHELEELHVVNQEALTAQDIAKNQLQYLEETVFRERKKRERYITECKKRAEERKLQNERMERKTQREHVLLQSDDTLQDSLRTKEEELLRRWSMYQMEVLFGKVKDATGVAESHAVVLRFLAQGDTFTQLETLKRENEQTLLRLKQEKQQLQRELEDLKYSGEATLMSEQKLLEELQERLKAEEQRRTEAQSQLEWVKRTMQTLKEGLEHLAGKLDQVTVDASRSVEKELDPGTGDYLLNLLGLVEEKLLKLQAQLESHNVPEMLRHIADREFYSSLEGKLPMYNTRLALPLASPKDKFFDEEETEDEHSHVVTRAELKIRSQKLIESRSRRRRRSRRS
;
A
#
# COMPACT_ATOMS: atom_id res chain seq x y z
N MET A 1 -42.25 9.15 -11.50
CA MET A 1 -42.21 10.36 -12.35
C MET A 1 -40.74 10.69 -12.61
N THR A 2 -40.13 9.87 -13.48
CA THR A 2 -39.54 10.28 -14.77
C THR A 2 -38.12 10.85 -14.65
N SER A 3 -37.14 9.94 -14.80
CA SER A 3 -35.96 10.21 -15.64
C SER A 3 -36.39 10.79 -16.99
N PRO A 4 -35.45 11.41 -17.71
CA PRO A 4 -34.98 10.69 -18.89
C PRO A 4 -33.46 10.64 -19.04
N LEU A 5 -33.07 9.48 -19.54
CA LEU A 5 -31.77 9.03 -19.97
C LEU A 5 -31.58 9.32 -21.48
N CYS A 6 -30.34 9.69 -21.81
CA CYS A 6 -29.53 9.15 -22.91
C CYS A 6 -29.59 9.66 -24.36
N TRP A 7 -28.40 9.44 -24.97
CA TRP A 7 -28.03 9.24 -26.39
C TRP A 7 -27.69 10.54 -27.17
N ALA A 8 -26.58 10.67 -27.92
CA ALA A 8 -25.52 9.74 -28.30
C ALA A 8 -24.35 10.49 -29.01
N ALA A 9 -23.33 9.70 -29.31
CA ALA A 9 -22.52 9.70 -30.54
C ALA A 9 -21.24 10.56 -30.62
N SER A 10 -20.15 9.79 -30.51
CA SER A 10 -18.84 9.91 -31.13
C SER A 10 -18.84 10.49 -32.55
N THR A 11 -17.88 11.38 -32.84
CA THR A 11 -17.27 11.52 -34.17
C THR A 11 -15.77 11.75 -34.04
N ASN A 12 -14.99 10.76 -34.47
CA ASN A 12 -13.59 10.89 -34.85
C ASN A 12 -13.45 11.86 -36.02
N ALA A 13 -12.53 12.83 -35.93
CA ALA A 13 -11.92 13.49 -37.09
C ALA A 13 -10.59 14.19 -36.72
N LEU A 14 -9.48 13.49 -36.92
CA LEU A 14 -8.24 14.06 -37.47
C LEU A 14 -8.27 13.74 -38.98
N PRO A 15 -7.72 14.56 -39.89
CA PRO A 15 -6.36 15.11 -39.81
C PRO A 15 -6.23 16.57 -40.31
N THR A 16 -5.08 17.23 -40.05
CA THR A 16 -4.11 17.57 -41.12
C THR A 16 -2.83 18.10 -40.46
N GLN A 17 -1.76 17.47 -40.91
CA GLN A 17 -0.35 17.69 -40.73
C GLN A 17 0.06 19.10 -41.17
N ASP A 18 0.82 19.80 -40.32
CA ASP A 18 1.82 20.73 -40.84
C ASP A 18 3.11 20.63 -40.01
N GLN A 19 4.17 20.37 -40.76
CA GLN A 19 5.52 20.12 -40.31
C GLN A 19 6.19 21.47 -40.05
N ILE A 20 6.77 21.69 -38.87
CA ILE A 20 7.87 22.66 -38.74
C ILE A 20 9.00 22.05 -37.94
N ALA A 21 10.13 21.96 -38.63
CA ALA A 21 11.39 21.44 -38.17
C ALA A 21 11.99 22.28 -37.03
N THR A 22 12.82 21.58 -36.27
CA THR A 22 13.70 22.03 -35.21
C THR A 22 14.69 23.10 -35.67
N SER A 23 14.85 24.16 -34.86
CA SER A 23 16.06 24.99 -34.88
C SER A 23 16.28 25.60 -33.49
N SER A 24 17.43 25.26 -32.94
CA SER A 24 17.95 25.69 -31.64
C SER A 24 18.37 27.16 -31.66
N LYS A 25 17.87 27.96 -30.70
CA LYS A 25 18.65 29.09 -30.19
C LYS A 25 18.19 29.55 -28.80
N THR A 26 19.14 29.47 -27.90
CA THR A 26 19.19 30.01 -26.54
C THR A 26 18.84 31.51 -26.51
N LYS A 27 17.93 31.90 -25.60
CA LYS A 27 17.70 33.30 -25.22
C LYS A 27 18.06 33.47 -23.74
N GLY A 28 19.25 34.01 -23.51
CA GLY A 28 19.63 34.65 -22.25
C GLY A 28 19.22 36.13 -22.30
N ASN A 29 18.53 36.60 -21.27
CA ASN A 29 18.19 38.00 -21.10
C ASN A 29 19.43 38.80 -20.69
N GLN A 30 19.82 39.76 -21.52
CA GLN A 30 20.87 40.73 -21.27
C GLN A 30 20.20 42.10 -21.05
N ALA A 31 20.37 42.69 -19.87
CA ALA A 31 19.81 43.98 -19.51
C ALA A 31 20.62 45.11 -20.19
N GLN A 32 19.91 45.96 -20.93
CA GLN A 32 20.43 47.13 -21.62
C GLN A 32 20.85 48.24 -20.63
N ALA A 33 22.12 48.63 -20.69
CA ALA A 33 22.60 49.88 -20.13
C ALA A 33 22.39 51.02 -21.15
N LYS A 34 21.66 52.06 -20.73
CA LYS A 34 21.41 53.28 -21.49
C LYS A 34 22.73 54.05 -21.68
N ARG A 35 23.04 54.39 -22.93
CA ARG A 35 24.03 55.42 -23.31
C ARG A 35 23.26 56.63 -23.83
N ASP A 36 23.10 57.65 -23.01
CA ASP A 36 22.63 58.96 -23.44
C ASP A 36 23.83 59.79 -23.93
N HIS A 37 23.68 60.33 -25.15
CA HIS A 37 24.58 61.30 -25.76
C HIS A 37 24.31 62.70 -25.18
N PRO A 38 25.31 63.60 -25.10
CA PRO A 38 25.04 65.02 -25.19
C PRO A 38 25.42 65.56 -26.58
N ARG A 39 24.39 66.17 -27.15
CA ARG A 39 24.33 66.98 -28.36
C ARG A 39 25.14 68.27 -28.18
N GLY A 40 25.99 68.59 -29.15
CA GLY A 40 26.64 69.90 -29.24
C GLY A 40 25.63 71.02 -29.43
N LYS A 41 25.76 72.07 -28.63
CA LYS A 41 25.31 73.43 -28.92
C LYS A 41 26.33 74.40 -28.33
N GLY A 42 26.94 75.19 -29.21
CA GLY A 42 27.75 76.33 -28.80
C GLY A 42 26.87 77.42 -28.21
N ALA A 43 27.36 78.02 -27.14
CA ALA A 43 27.06 79.40 -26.75
C ALA A 43 28.26 79.88 -25.93
N ALA A 44 28.91 80.92 -26.44
CA ALA A 44 30.04 81.58 -25.83
C ALA A 44 29.64 82.19 -24.48
N GLN A 45 30.45 81.97 -23.44
CA GLN A 45 30.56 82.91 -22.33
C GLN A 45 32.03 83.17 -22.02
N VAL A 46 32.35 84.44 -22.20
CA VAL A 46 33.61 85.14 -22.02
C VAL A 46 34.02 85.11 -20.55
N TRP A 47 35.26 84.72 -20.27
CA TRP A 47 35.92 84.99 -18.98
C TRP A 47 36.80 86.23 -19.14
N PRO A 48 36.78 87.20 -18.19
CA PRO A 48 37.58 88.41 -18.33
C PRO A 48 39.07 88.14 -18.06
N PRO A 49 40.00 88.90 -18.66
CA PRO A 49 41.43 88.78 -18.36
C PRO A 49 41.72 89.46 -17.02
N LEU A 50 42.11 88.69 -16.00
CA LEU A 50 42.65 89.27 -14.78
C LEU A 50 44.14 89.61 -14.95
N HIS A 51 44.39 90.91 -14.90
CA HIS A 51 45.69 91.55 -14.92
C HIS A 51 46.70 90.90 -13.95
N SER A 52 47.87 90.62 -14.50
CA SER A 52 49.11 90.43 -13.77
C SER A 52 49.44 91.70 -12.97
N LYS A 53 49.25 91.68 -11.65
CA LYS A 53 49.97 92.53 -10.72
C LYS A 53 50.95 91.67 -9.93
N GLN A 54 52.22 91.94 -10.19
CA GLN A 54 53.38 91.44 -9.45
C GLN A 54 53.21 91.77 -7.97
N GLY A 55 53.06 90.73 -7.16
CA GLY A 55 53.40 90.70 -5.75
C GLY A 55 54.33 89.50 -5.57
N SER A 56 55.62 89.77 -5.38
CA SER A 56 56.65 88.76 -5.10
C SER A 56 56.31 88.04 -3.79
N VAL A 57 55.74 86.84 -3.93
CA VAL A 57 55.67 85.84 -2.85
C VAL A 57 56.70 84.77 -3.20
N PRO A 58 57.51 84.27 -2.24
CA PRO A 58 58.69 83.48 -2.56
C PRO A 58 58.34 82.27 -3.42
N ALA A 59 59.16 82.00 -4.44
CA ALA A 59 58.99 80.85 -5.34
C ALA A 59 58.92 79.49 -4.62
N SER A 60 59.27 79.41 -3.33
CA SER A 60 59.09 78.23 -2.47
C SER A 60 57.62 77.97 -2.09
N ARG A 61 56.80 79.00 -1.88
CA ARG A 61 55.41 78.88 -1.38
C ARG A 61 54.40 78.43 -2.44
N ARG A 62 54.64 78.79 -3.71
CA ARG A 62 53.85 78.27 -4.85
C ARG A 62 54.23 76.83 -5.18
N LYS A 63 55.52 76.48 -5.09
CA LYS A 63 55.98 75.09 -5.21
C LYS A 63 55.37 74.22 -4.12
N SER A 64 55.34 74.68 -2.86
CA SER A 64 54.72 73.93 -1.76
C SER A 64 53.21 73.73 -1.94
N ALA A 65 52.48 74.76 -2.42
CA ALA A 65 51.03 74.65 -2.68
C ALA A 65 50.69 73.69 -3.85
N VAL A 66 51.52 73.68 -4.90
CA VAL A 66 51.40 72.71 -6.00
C VAL A 66 51.75 71.30 -5.51
N HIS A 67 52.79 71.14 -4.69
CA HIS A 67 53.12 69.85 -4.09
C HIS A 67 52.01 69.31 -3.18
N THR A 68 51.32 70.17 -2.41
CA THR A 68 50.18 69.74 -1.60
C THR A 68 48.98 69.30 -2.44
N GLN A 69 48.68 70.01 -3.54
CA GLN A 69 47.61 69.63 -4.46
C GLN A 69 47.94 68.33 -5.21
N VAL A 70 49.19 68.13 -5.62
CA VAL A 70 49.65 66.87 -6.21
C VAL A 70 49.53 65.73 -5.21
N ALA A 71 49.94 65.92 -3.95
CA ALA A 71 49.79 64.92 -2.90
C ALA A 71 48.33 64.60 -2.56
N GLU A 72 47.42 65.59 -2.70
CA GLU A 72 45.99 65.40 -2.50
C GLU A 72 45.34 64.64 -3.67
N LEU A 73 45.70 64.97 -4.92
CA LEU A 73 45.28 64.22 -6.11
C LEU A 73 45.83 62.78 -6.09
N GLN A 74 47.08 62.57 -5.67
CA GLN A 74 47.65 61.24 -5.49
C GLN A 74 46.89 60.43 -4.44
N ARG A 75 46.51 61.04 -3.31
CA ARG A 75 45.66 60.39 -2.29
C ARG A 75 44.28 60.05 -2.84
N LYS A 76 43.66 60.94 -3.63
CA LYS A 76 42.36 60.69 -4.26
C LYS A 76 42.43 59.56 -5.30
N ILE A 77 43.49 59.50 -6.08
CA ILE A 77 43.74 58.40 -7.03
C ILE A 77 43.90 57.08 -6.26
N HIS A 78 44.71 57.04 -5.20
CA HIS A 78 44.87 55.84 -4.37
C HIS A 78 43.54 55.38 -3.75
N LEU A 79 42.71 56.32 -3.29
CA LEU A 79 41.39 55.99 -2.73
C LEU A 79 40.47 55.38 -3.81
N LEU A 80 40.40 56.00 -4.99
CA LEU A 80 39.62 55.50 -6.12
C LEU A 80 40.13 54.14 -6.63
N GLU A 81 41.44 53.90 -6.59
CA GLU A 81 42.04 52.61 -6.90
C GLU A 81 41.69 51.54 -5.85
N GLY A 82 41.65 51.93 -4.57
CA GLY A 82 41.18 51.10 -3.47
C GLY A 82 39.69 50.73 -3.61
N ASP A 83 38.83 51.70 -3.86
CA ASP A 83 37.40 51.50 -4.10
C ASP A 83 37.15 50.61 -5.34
N ARG A 84 37.91 50.85 -6.43
CA ARG A 84 37.85 50.01 -7.64
C ARG A 84 38.25 48.56 -7.33
N LYS A 85 39.29 48.37 -6.52
CA LYS A 85 39.75 47.03 -6.12
C LYS A 85 38.72 46.32 -5.22
N ALA A 86 38.20 47.01 -4.21
CA ALA A 86 37.16 46.47 -3.33
C ALA A 86 35.88 46.11 -4.09
N PHE A 87 35.47 46.96 -5.04
CA PHE A 87 34.32 46.68 -5.91
C PHE A 87 34.57 45.45 -6.79
N TYR A 88 35.77 45.31 -7.37
CA TYR A 88 36.14 44.13 -8.15
C TYR A 88 36.14 42.85 -7.31
N GLU A 89 36.74 42.89 -6.12
CA GLU A 89 36.78 41.76 -5.17
C GLU A 89 35.37 41.36 -4.72
N SER A 90 34.51 42.33 -4.38
CA SER A 90 33.10 42.08 -4.02
C SER A 90 32.32 41.47 -5.19
N THR A 91 32.54 41.97 -6.41
CA THR A 91 31.89 41.44 -7.61
C THR A 91 32.35 40.01 -7.91
N GLN A 92 33.65 39.72 -7.80
CA GLN A 92 34.20 38.38 -7.97
C GLN A 92 33.68 37.40 -6.93
N TRP A 93 33.58 37.82 -5.67
CA TRP A 93 32.99 37.01 -4.61
C TRP A 93 31.51 36.71 -4.88
N ASN A 94 30.73 37.71 -5.28
CA ASN A 94 29.33 37.53 -5.65
C ASN A 94 29.15 36.59 -6.85
N ILE A 95 30.04 36.68 -7.86
CA ILE A 95 30.03 35.76 -9.00
C ILE A 95 30.30 34.34 -8.54
N LYS A 96 31.31 34.11 -7.67
CA LYS A 96 31.60 32.78 -7.13
C LYS A 96 30.41 32.21 -6.34
N LYS A 97 29.81 33.01 -5.45
CA LYS A 97 28.63 32.61 -4.68
C LYS A 97 27.45 32.28 -5.60
N ASN A 98 27.19 33.10 -6.61
CA ASN A 98 26.14 32.83 -7.59
C ASN A 98 26.44 31.53 -8.37
N GLN A 99 27.70 31.29 -8.75
CA GLN A 99 28.12 30.06 -9.42
C GLN A 99 27.86 28.82 -8.55
N GLU A 100 28.18 28.89 -7.25
CA GLU A 100 27.89 27.83 -6.28
C GLU A 100 26.39 27.57 -6.16
N THR A 101 25.57 28.62 -6.04
CA THR A 101 24.10 28.47 -5.97
C THR A 101 23.53 27.88 -7.25
N ILE A 102 24.04 28.27 -8.43
CA ILE A 102 23.61 27.71 -9.72
C ILE A 102 23.98 26.22 -9.79
N ASN A 103 25.16 25.84 -9.30
CA ASN A 103 25.58 24.44 -9.28
C ASN A 103 24.72 23.61 -8.32
N GLN A 104 24.39 24.14 -7.14
CA GLN A 104 23.47 23.49 -6.20
C GLN A 104 22.10 23.28 -6.83
N LEU A 105 21.50 24.32 -7.42
CA LEU A 105 20.20 24.22 -8.09
C LEU A 105 20.23 23.25 -9.27
N ARG A 106 21.35 23.18 -10.01
CA ARG A 106 21.52 22.19 -11.09
C ARG A 106 21.56 20.77 -10.57
N GLU A 107 22.25 20.51 -9.45
CA GLU A 107 22.28 19.17 -8.86
C GLU A 107 20.91 18.79 -8.29
N GLU A 108 20.23 19.71 -7.61
CA GLU A 108 18.84 19.49 -7.15
C GLU A 108 17.91 19.17 -8.33
N THR A 109 18.03 19.92 -9.43
CA THR A 109 17.25 19.66 -10.66
C THR A 109 17.57 18.28 -11.23
N ARG A 110 18.85 17.87 -11.22
CA ARG A 110 19.29 16.55 -11.69
C ARG A 110 18.72 15.42 -10.83
N VAL A 111 18.75 15.57 -9.50
CA VAL A 111 18.18 14.59 -8.56
C VAL A 111 16.67 14.49 -8.74
N LEU A 112 15.96 15.61 -8.85
CA LEU A 112 14.51 15.62 -9.09
C LEU A 112 14.15 14.97 -10.44
N GLN A 113 14.95 15.20 -11.48
CA GLN A 113 14.78 14.51 -12.76
C GLN A 113 14.94 12.99 -12.63
N LEU A 114 15.96 12.52 -11.89
CA LEU A 114 16.17 11.10 -11.64
C LEU A 114 15.00 10.48 -10.85
N GLN A 115 14.53 11.16 -9.80
CA GLN A 115 13.37 10.73 -9.03
C GLN A 115 12.11 10.65 -9.90
N LEU A 116 11.88 11.64 -10.77
CA LEU A 116 10.76 11.62 -11.70
C LEU A 116 10.86 10.43 -12.68
N THR A 117 12.03 10.15 -13.22
CA THR A 117 12.22 8.99 -14.12
C THR A 117 11.99 7.66 -13.40
N ALA A 118 12.41 7.53 -12.14
CA ALA A 118 12.15 6.33 -11.35
C ALA A 118 10.65 6.14 -11.08
N LEU A 119 9.94 7.22 -10.73
CA LEU A 119 8.49 7.18 -10.56
C LEU A 119 7.74 6.82 -11.85
N LEU A 120 8.19 7.33 -13.00
CA LEU A 120 7.63 6.96 -14.30
C LEU A 120 7.80 5.46 -14.60
N GLN A 121 8.96 4.88 -14.30
CA GLN A 121 9.18 3.44 -14.46
C GLN A 121 8.25 2.60 -13.56
N VAL A 122 8.02 3.06 -12.32
CA VAL A 122 7.06 2.40 -11.41
C VAL A 122 5.64 2.47 -11.96
N LEU A 123 5.23 3.63 -12.50
CA LEU A 123 3.92 3.79 -13.14
C LEU A 123 3.77 2.87 -14.36
N GLU A 124 4.78 2.77 -15.21
CA GLU A 124 4.77 1.84 -16.36
C GLU A 124 4.64 0.38 -15.92
N HIS A 125 5.30 -0.01 -14.82
CA HIS A 125 5.18 -1.36 -14.27
C HIS A 125 3.77 -1.64 -13.73
N LEU A 126 3.19 -0.68 -13.00
CA LEU A 126 1.82 -0.78 -12.50
C LEU A 126 0.79 -0.85 -13.64
N ASP A 127 0.97 -0.05 -14.68
CA ASP A 127 0.13 -0.09 -15.89
C ASP A 127 0.21 -1.47 -16.58
N HIS A 128 1.40 -2.06 -16.63
CA HIS A 128 1.58 -3.41 -17.18
C HIS A 128 0.84 -4.46 -16.35
N GLN A 129 1.02 -4.45 -15.02
CA GLN A 129 0.30 -5.34 -14.11
C GLN A 129 -1.22 -5.18 -14.23
N LEU A 130 -1.71 -3.93 -14.35
CA LEU A 130 -3.12 -3.65 -14.51
C LEU A 130 -3.66 -4.20 -15.83
N ARG A 131 -2.91 -4.07 -16.94
CA ARG A 131 -3.26 -4.69 -18.23
C ARG A 131 -3.33 -6.21 -18.15
N GLU A 132 -2.39 -6.86 -17.47
CA GLU A 132 -2.43 -8.30 -17.24
C GLU A 132 -3.67 -8.73 -16.46
N LYS A 133 -4.03 -7.99 -15.40
CA LYS A 133 -5.24 -8.26 -14.62
C LYS A 133 -6.51 -8.04 -15.41
N VAL A 134 -6.58 -7.01 -16.25
CA VAL A 134 -7.70 -6.78 -17.17
C VAL A 134 -7.83 -7.93 -18.17
N ASN A 135 -6.72 -8.43 -18.71
CA ASN A 135 -6.74 -9.58 -19.63
C ASN A 135 -7.23 -10.86 -18.93
N GLN A 136 -6.79 -11.11 -17.68
CA GLN A 136 -7.29 -12.22 -16.87
C GLN A 136 -8.80 -12.12 -16.64
N LEU A 137 -9.30 -10.93 -16.26
CA LEU A 137 -10.73 -10.67 -16.08
C LEU A 137 -11.53 -10.90 -17.37
N ASN A 138 -11.02 -10.45 -18.52
CA ASN A 138 -11.68 -10.68 -19.80
C ASN A 138 -11.74 -12.16 -20.18
N ALA A 139 -10.67 -12.92 -19.90
CA ALA A 139 -10.67 -14.37 -20.11
C ALA A 139 -11.69 -15.10 -19.22
N LEU A 140 -11.77 -14.72 -17.94
CA LEU A 140 -12.77 -15.24 -17.01
C LEU A 140 -14.19 -14.86 -17.44
N ARG A 141 -14.43 -13.61 -17.84
CA ARG A 141 -15.71 -13.16 -18.39
C ARG A 141 -16.14 -13.98 -19.61
N HIS A 142 -15.20 -14.29 -20.50
CA HIS A 142 -15.49 -15.15 -21.65
C HIS A 142 -15.83 -16.58 -21.21
N GLN A 143 -15.10 -17.16 -20.25
CA GLN A 143 -15.44 -18.48 -19.70
C GLN A 143 -16.82 -18.51 -19.04
N VAL A 144 -17.16 -17.48 -18.26
CA VAL A 144 -18.50 -17.35 -17.66
C VAL A 144 -19.57 -17.27 -18.75
N GLY A 145 -19.35 -16.48 -19.81
CA GLY A 145 -20.28 -16.42 -20.94
C GLY A 145 -20.46 -17.75 -21.68
N LEU A 146 -19.38 -18.55 -21.82
CA LEU A 146 -19.49 -19.91 -22.37
C LEU A 146 -20.28 -20.85 -21.44
N ARG A 147 -19.99 -20.82 -20.14
CA ARG A 147 -20.73 -21.62 -19.14
C ARG A 147 -22.20 -21.25 -19.11
N GLN A 148 -22.52 -19.97 -19.21
CA GLN A 148 -23.89 -19.47 -19.24
C GLN A 148 -24.64 -19.98 -20.48
N LYS A 149 -24.02 -19.96 -21.66
CA LYS A 149 -24.59 -20.58 -22.87
C LYS A 149 -24.81 -22.09 -22.72
N CYS A 150 -23.85 -22.81 -22.14
CA CYS A 150 -24.01 -24.23 -21.87
C CYS A 150 -25.14 -24.51 -20.86
N LEU A 151 -25.31 -23.64 -19.87
CA LEU A 151 -26.43 -23.74 -18.92
C LEU A 151 -27.77 -23.50 -19.64
N GLU A 152 -27.88 -22.47 -20.47
CA GLU A 152 -29.08 -22.21 -21.28
C GLU A 152 -29.42 -23.39 -22.19
N GLU A 153 -28.42 -24.00 -22.84
CA GLU A 153 -28.61 -25.17 -23.68
C GLU A 153 -29.06 -26.40 -22.87
N LEU A 154 -28.46 -26.65 -21.71
CA LEU A 154 -28.88 -27.73 -20.80
C LEU A 154 -30.29 -27.50 -20.25
N GLN A 155 -30.66 -26.26 -19.92
CA GLN A 155 -32.00 -25.90 -19.49
C GLN A 155 -33.03 -26.15 -20.60
N LEU A 156 -32.71 -25.79 -21.84
CA LEU A 156 -33.58 -26.09 -22.99
C LEU A 156 -33.72 -27.61 -23.20
N GLN A 157 -32.64 -28.37 -23.08
CA GLN A 157 -32.68 -29.84 -23.16
C GLN A 157 -33.52 -30.46 -22.03
N HIS A 158 -33.43 -29.88 -20.83
CA HIS A 158 -34.23 -30.33 -19.69
C HIS A 158 -35.71 -30.05 -19.92
N ASN A 159 -36.10 -28.85 -20.33
CA ASN A 159 -37.48 -28.50 -20.65
C ASN A 159 -38.05 -29.38 -21.78
N LEU A 160 -37.23 -29.71 -22.78
CA LEU A 160 -37.62 -30.63 -23.86
C LEU A 160 -37.89 -32.04 -23.33
N ARG A 161 -36.99 -32.56 -22.46
CA ARG A 161 -37.18 -33.85 -21.80
C ARG A 161 -38.37 -33.85 -20.86
N GLU A 162 -38.64 -32.78 -20.12
CA GLU A 162 -39.83 -32.70 -19.26
C GLU A 162 -41.12 -32.78 -20.09
N LEU A 163 -41.14 -32.18 -21.28
CA LEU A 163 -42.26 -32.32 -22.22
C LEU A 163 -42.36 -33.75 -22.78
N GLU A 164 -41.24 -34.37 -23.17
CA GLU A 164 -41.19 -35.79 -23.60
C GLU A 164 -41.62 -36.75 -22.49
N MET A 165 -41.23 -36.47 -21.24
CA MET A 165 -41.60 -37.24 -20.07
C MET A 165 -43.04 -36.99 -19.65
N ALA A 166 -43.60 -35.80 -19.85
CA ALA A 166 -45.03 -35.56 -19.69
C ALA A 166 -45.85 -36.33 -20.75
N GLU A 167 -45.36 -36.43 -21.99
CA GLU A 167 -45.94 -37.29 -23.03
C GLU A 167 -45.76 -38.79 -22.71
N ALA A 168 -44.67 -39.18 -22.05
CA ALA A 168 -44.40 -40.56 -21.63
C ALA A 168 -45.01 -40.96 -20.27
N GLN A 169 -45.43 -40.00 -19.45
CA GLN A 169 -46.15 -40.20 -18.18
C GLN A 169 -47.64 -40.50 -18.37
N ASP A 170 -48.18 -40.29 -19.58
CA ASP A 170 -49.35 -41.04 -20.05
C ASP A 170 -49.05 -42.54 -20.25
N GLY A 171 -47.78 -42.98 -20.07
CA GLY A 171 -47.28 -44.30 -20.43
C GLY A 171 -46.64 -45.17 -19.33
N ASN A 172 -45.86 -44.70 -18.34
CA ASN A 172 -45.26 -45.65 -17.35
C ASN A 172 -44.58 -45.07 -16.09
N THR A 173 -44.64 -45.82 -14.98
CA THR A 173 -44.37 -45.37 -13.59
C THR A 173 -42.99 -45.69 -12.97
N GLU A 174 -42.08 -46.39 -13.64
CA GLU A 174 -40.73 -46.67 -13.07
C GLU A 174 -39.67 -45.60 -13.37
N VAL A 175 -39.77 -44.92 -14.52
CA VAL A 175 -38.82 -43.86 -14.92
C VAL A 175 -38.91 -42.63 -14.00
N ALA A 176 -40.10 -42.38 -13.42
CA ALA A 176 -40.35 -41.27 -12.50
C ALA A 176 -39.48 -41.32 -11.23
N LYS A 177 -39.08 -42.51 -10.77
CA LYS A 177 -38.26 -42.64 -9.55
C LYS A 177 -36.78 -42.34 -9.80
N GLU A 178 -36.24 -42.75 -10.94
CA GLU A 178 -34.87 -42.40 -11.33
C GLU A 178 -34.72 -40.92 -11.68
N GLU A 179 -35.75 -40.31 -12.26
CA GLU A 179 -35.78 -38.88 -12.54
C GLU A 179 -35.91 -38.04 -11.29
N SER A 180 -36.70 -38.47 -10.30
CA SER A 180 -36.79 -37.80 -9.00
C SER A 180 -35.43 -37.73 -8.31
N LEU A 181 -34.66 -38.82 -8.32
CA LEU A 181 -33.30 -38.84 -7.75
C LEU A 181 -32.34 -37.94 -8.51
N ARG A 182 -32.47 -37.81 -9.83
CA ARG A 182 -31.64 -36.90 -10.63
C ARG A 182 -31.97 -35.43 -10.38
N LEU A 183 -33.25 -35.10 -10.24
CA LEU A 183 -33.72 -33.76 -9.93
C LEU A 183 -33.24 -33.31 -8.55
N GLU A 184 -33.28 -34.21 -7.56
CA GLU A 184 -32.80 -33.95 -6.21
C GLU A 184 -31.28 -33.65 -6.20
N ASN A 185 -30.48 -34.47 -6.90
CA ASN A 185 -29.04 -34.20 -7.06
C ASN A 185 -28.75 -32.89 -7.83
N HIS A 186 -29.60 -32.51 -8.78
CA HIS A 186 -29.46 -31.26 -9.50
C HIS A 186 -29.82 -30.05 -8.62
N LEU A 187 -30.86 -30.19 -7.80
CA LEU A 187 -31.25 -29.22 -6.78
C LEU A 187 -30.13 -28.99 -5.77
N ASP A 188 -29.55 -30.06 -5.22
CA ASP A 188 -28.42 -29.98 -4.28
C ASP A 188 -27.21 -29.26 -4.92
N SER A 189 -26.93 -29.53 -6.19
CA SER A 189 -25.87 -28.86 -6.94
C SER A 189 -26.16 -27.36 -7.12
N MET A 190 -27.40 -27.02 -7.48
CA MET A 190 -27.82 -25.63 -7.64
C MET A 190 -27.83 -24.88 -6.31
N GLU A 191 -28.30 -25.51 -5.23
CA GLU A 191 -28.26 -24.94 -3.88
C GLU A 191 -26.82 -24.70 -3.43
N ALA A 192 -25.91 -25.64 -3.70
CA ALA A 192 -24.49 -25.47 -3.42
C ALA A 192 -23.89 -24.29 -4.23
N GLU A 193 -24.28 -24.10 -5.49
CA GLU A 193 -23.85 -22.95 -6.29
C GLU A 193 -24.44 -21.62 -5.78
N VAL A 194 -25.70 -21.62 -5.35
CA VAL A 194 -26.33 -20.44 -4.74
C VAL A 194 -25.64 -20.07 -3.43
N VAL A 195 -25.26 -21.06 -2.60
CA VAL A 195 -24.51 -20.80 -1.37
C VAL A 195 -23.11 -20.26 -1.68
N LYS A 196 -22.41 -20.83 -2.66
CA LYS A 196 -21.09 -20.32 -3.09
C LYS A 196 -21.16 -18.88 -3.58
N THR A 197 -22.11 -18.57 -4.45
CA THR A 197 -22.27 -17.21 -5.00
C THR A 197 -22.70 -16.19 -3.94
N LYS A 198 -23.52 -16.60 -2.96
CA LYS A 198 -23.82 -15.76 -1.79
C LYS A 198 -22.56 -15.48 -0.97
N HIS A 199 -21.72 -16.49 -0.74
CA HIS A 199 -20.48 -16.31 -0.02
C HIS A 199 -19.51 -15.38 -0.77
N GLU A 200 -19.34 -15.57 -2.08
CA GLU A 200 -18.55 -14.68 -2.94
C GLU A 200 -19.08 -13.23 -2.91
N LEU A 201 -20.41 -13.05 -2.88
CA LEU A 201 -21.03 -11.73 -2.75
C LEU A 201 -20.71 -11.08 -1.40
N GLU A 202 -20.77 -11.85 -0.31
CA GLU A 202 -20.41 -11.39 1.04
C GLU A 202 -18.93 -10.98 1.10
N GLU A 203 -18.02 -11.78 0.54
CA GLU A 203 -16.60 -11.44 0.44
C GLU A 203 -16.37 -10.15 -0.35
N LEU A 204 -17.02 -10.00 -1.51
CA LEU A 204 -16.95 -8.78 -2.31
C LEU A 204 -17.53 -7.58 -1.57
N HIS A 205 -18.56 -7.78 -0.74
CA HIS A 205 -19.12 -6.72 0.09
C HIS A 205 -18.11 -6.24 1.15
N VAL A 206 -17.40 -7.16 1.80
CA VAL A 206 -16.33 -6.82 2.75
C VAL A 206 -15.22 -6.03 2.05
N VAL A 207 -14.74 -6.51 0.90
CA VAL A 207 -13.70 -5.80 0.12
C VAL A 207 -14.17 -4.40 -0.31
N ASN A 208 -15.44 -4.24 -0.67
CA ASN A 208 -16.00 -2.93 -1.02
C ASN A 208 -16.02 -1.99 0.20
N GLN A 209 -16.45 -2.48 1.37
CA GLN A 209 -16.41 -1.72 2.62
C GLN A 209 -14.98 -1.30 2.98
N GLU A 210 -13.99 -2.18 2.82
CA GLU A 210 -12.57 -1.86 3.00
C GLU A 210 -12.10 -0.78 2.02
N ALA A 211 -12.51 -0.85 0.75
CA ALA A 211 -12.18 0.17 -0.24
C ALA A 211 -12.80 1.54 0.11
N LEU A 212 -14.04 1.56 0.61
CA LEU A 212 -14.71 2.78 1.06
C LEU A 212 -14.01 3.39 2.29
N THR A 213 -13.69 2.57 3.29
CA THR A 213 -12.96 3.04 4.47
C THR A 213 -11.57 3.56 4.12
N ALA A 214 -10.84 2.88 3.22
CA ALA A 214 -9.55 3.36 2.70
C ALA A 214 -9.69 4.70 1.96
N GLN A 215 -10.74 4.87 1.15
CA GLN A 215 -11.05 6.13 0.47
C GLN A 215 -11.28 7.26 1.49
N ASP A 216 -12.07 7.02 2.53
CA ASP A 216 -12.37 8.03 3.54
C ASP A 216 -11.13 8.40 4.37
N ILE A 217 -10.28 7.43 4.71
CA ILE A 217 -8.99 7.69 5.35
C ILE A 217 -8.11 8.58 4.46
N ALA A 218 -8.00 8.26 3.16
CA ALA A 218 -7.22 9.05 2.22
C ALA A 218 -7.75 10.48 2.07
N LYS A 219 -9.08 10.67 2.01
CA LYS A 219 -9.71 12.01 1.98
C LYS A 219 -9.39 12.80 3.25
N ASN A 220 -9.50 12.18 4.42
CA ASN A 220 -9.20 12.83 5.70
C ASN A 220 -7.72 13.21 5.82
N GLN A 221 -6.81 12.35 5.37
CA GLN A 221 -5.38 12.65 5.31
C GLN A 221 -5.07 13.81 4.37
N LEU A 222 -5.69 13.83 3.18
CA LEU A 222 -5.54 14.93 2.23
C LEU A 222 -6.02 16.25 2.83
N GLN A 223 -7.20 16.27 3.44
CA GLN A 223 -7.75 17.46 4.09
C GLN A 223 -6.83 17.98 5.19
N TYR A 224 -6.28 17.10 6.04
CA TYR A 224 -5.33 17.49 7.08
C TYR A 224 -4.05 18.13 6.49
N LEU A 225 -3.52 17.55 5.41
CA LEU A 225 -2.35 18.09 4.73
C LEU A 225 -2.64 19.45 4.08
N GLU A 226 -3.78 19.59 3.43
CA GLU A 226 -4.24 20.86 2.84
C GLU A 226 -4.39 21.95 3.90
N GLU A 227 -5.04 21.65 5.03
CA GLU A 227 -5.15 22.58 6.16
C GLU A 227 -3.78 22.98 6.72
N THR A 228 -2.87 22.03 6.83
CA THR A 228 -1.51 22.28 7.32
C THR A 228 -0.75 23.21 6.37
N VAL A 229 -0.79 22.92 5.06
CA VAL A 229 -0.18 23.76 4.03
C VAL A 229 -0.80 25.16 4.02
N PHE A 230 -2.12 25.26 4.16
CA PHE A 230 -2.82 26.54 4.24
C PHE A 230 -2.40 27.35 5.48
N ARG A 231 -2.34 26.71 6.66
CA ARG A 231 -1.89 27.36 7.91
C ARG A 231 -0.45 27.86 7.78
N GLU A 232 0.44 27.05 7.23
CA GLU A 232 1.85 27.42 7.00
C GLU A 232 1.98 28.56 5.99
N ARG A 233 1.22 28.51 4.88
CA ARG A 233 1.16 29.62 3.91
C ARG A 233 0.71 30.92 4.59
N LYS A 234 -0.34 30.87 5.43
CA LYS A 234 -0.85 32.03 6.17
C LYS A 234 0.14 32.56 7.21
N LYS A 235 0.95 31.70 7.83
CA LYS A 235 2.06 32.12 8.71
C LYS A 235 3.16 32.83 7.91
N ARG A 236 3.58 32.25 6.78
CA ARG A 236 4.59 32.85 5.88
C ARG A 236 4.12 34.19 5.34
N GLU A 237 2.86 34.31 4.95
CA GLU A 237 2.28 35.56 4.46
C GLU A 237 2.30 36.64 5.56
N ARG A 238 1.89 36.30 6.80
CA ARG A 238 2.01 37.20 7.95
C ARG A 238 3.45 37.65 8.17
N TYR A 239 4.42 36.73 8.17
CA TYR A 239 5.83 37.06 8.32
C TYR A 239 6.33 38.00 7.21
N ILE A 240 5.98 37.73 5.95
CA ILE A 240 6.34 38.59 4.81
C ILE A 240 5.74 39.99 4.98
N THR A 241 4.46 40.10 5.37
CA THR A 241 3.82 41.41 5.61
C THR A 241 4.50 42.18 6.73
N GLU A 242 4.91 41.50 7.80
CA GLU A 242 5.60 42.12 8.93
C GLU A 242 7.00 42.61 8.53
N CYS A 243 7.74 41.82 7.75
CA CYS A 243 9.03 42.22 7.18
C CYS A 243 8.91 43.43 6.24
N LYS A 244 7.87 43.48 5.39
CA LYS A 244 7.59 44.64 4.53
C LYS A 244 7.31 45.89 5.38
N LYS A 245 6.47 45.77 6.41
CA LYS A 245 6.16 46.89 7.32
C LYS A 245 7.40 47.43 8.01
N ARG A 246 8.25 46.55 8.57
CA ARG A 246 9.52 46.95 9.19
C ARG A 246 10.46 47.65 8.19
N ALA A 247 10.49 47.19 6.94
CA ALA A 247 11.28 47.84 5.89
C ALA A 247 10.75 49.24 5.55
N GLU A 248 9.42 49.40 5.44
CA GLU A 248 8.77 50.70 5.22
C GLU A 248 8.99 51.68 6.38
N GLU A 249 8.89 51.21 7.63
CA GLU A 249 9.16 52.01 8.83
C GLU A 249 10.61 52.52 8.86
N ARG A 250 11.59 51.65 8.56
CA ARG A 250 13.01 52.03 8.45
C ARG A 250 13.24 53.04 7.33
N LYS A 251 12.56 52.89 6.19
CA LYS A 251 12.63 53.85 5.08
C LYS A 251 12.11 55.23 5.51
N LEU A 252 10.95 55.28 6.16
CA LEU A 252 10.37 56.52 6.67
C LEU A 252 11.26 57.18 7.74
N GLN A 253 11.89 56.38 8.59
CA GLN A 253 12.84 56.89 9.59
C GLN A 253 14.09 57.49 8.93
N ASN A 254 14.67 56.82 7.93
CA ASN A 254 15.79 57.35 7.16
C ASN A 254 15.43 58.65 6.43
N GLU A 255 14.26 58.73 5.78
CA GLU A 255 13.78 59.96 5.16
C GLU A 255 13.59 61.11 6.18
N ARG A 256 13.17 60.80 7.41
CA ARG A 256 13.08 61.80 8.49
C ARG A 256 14.44 62.25 8.98
N MET A 257 15.42 61.34 9.08
CA MET A 257 16.79 61.67 9.45
C MET A 257 17.47 62.51 8.37
N GLU A 258 17.29 62.20 7.09
CA GLU A 258 17.78 63.03 5.98
C GLU A 258 17.20 64.46 6.01
N ARG A 259 15.90 64.60 6.32
CA ARG A 259 15.27 65.93 6.48
C ARG A 259 15.76 66.70 7.71
N LYS A 260 16.31 66.03 8.73
CA LYS A 260 16.90 66.67 9.93
C LYS A 260 18.37 67.05 9.70
N THR A 261 19.17 66.18 9.10
CA THR A 261 20.58 66.48 8.78
C THR A 261 20.71 67.60 7.74
N GLN A 262 19.75 67.73 6.83
CA GLN A 262 19.67 68.88 5.90
C GLN A 262 19.37 70.22 6.60
N ARG A 263 18.77 70.21 7.80
CA ARG A 263 18.49 71.41 8.61
C ARG A 263 19.65 71.76 9.55
N GLU A 264 20.37 70.75 10.04
CA GLU A 264 21.55 70.93 10.89
C GLU A 264 22.75 71.49 10.12
N HIS A 265 22.87 71.22 8.81
CA HIS A 265 23.90 71.81 7.96
C HIS A 265 23.70 73.30 7.61
N VAL A 266 22.65 73.97 8.11
CA VAL A 266 22.33 75.37 7.81
C VAL A 266 22.52 76.33 9.01
N LEU A 267 22.85 75.83 10.22
CA LEU A 267 22.79 76.66 11.44
C LEU A 267 24.10 76.79 12.24
N LEU A 268 25.27 76.80 11.61
CA LEU A 268 26.53 77.10 12.30
C LEU A 268 27.41 78.08 11.52
N GLN A 269 27.14 79.38 11.72
CA GLN A 269 28.07 80.49 11.49
C GLN A 269 27.88 81.57 12.58
N SER A 270 29.02 82.16 12.98
CA SER A 270 29.28 83.41 13.74
C SER A 270 29.30 83.42 15.29
N ASP A 271 30.52 83.37 15.82
CA ASP A 271 31.30 84.37 16.59
C ASP A 271 30.69 85.33 17.65
N ASP A 272 31.29 85.21 18.84
CA ASP A 272 31.95 86.21 19.72
C ASP A 272 31.24 87.29 20.57
N THR A 273 31.72 87.32 21.84
CA THR A 273 32.23 88.44 22.68
C THR A 273 31.54 88.91 24.00
N LEU A 274 32.34 88.83 25.11
CA LEU A 274 32.50 89.72 26.32
C LEU A 274 31.40 89.77 27.41
N GLN A 275 31.63 89.96 28.74
CA GLN A 275 32.78 90.05 29.68
C GLN A 275 32.22 90.21 31.14
N ASP A 276 33.10 90.14 32.17
CA ASP A 276 32.99 90.53 33.61
C ASP A 276 32.57 89.45 34.64
N SER A 277 33.09 89.35 35.88
CA SER A 277 33.93 90.24 36.70
C SER A 277 34.63 89.44 37.85
N LEU A 278 35.74 90.00 38.35
CA LEU A 278 36.74 89.41 39.24
C LEU A 278 36.31 89.32 40.72
N ARG A 279 35.68 88.20 41.12
CA ARG A 279 35.69 87.71 42.53
C ARG A 279 35.81 86.19 42.67
N THR A 280 36.31 85.54 41.63
CA THR A 280 36.23 84.08 41.41
C THR A 280 37.60 83.40 41.38
N LYS A 281 38.72 84.06 41.71
CA LYS A 281 40.08 83.54 41.39
C LYS A 281 40.51 82.26 42.12
N GLU A 282 40.08 82.02 43.36
CA GLU A 282 40.47 80.81 44.11
C GLU A 282 39.61 79.59 43.75
N GLU A 283 38.29 79.79 43.66
CA GLU A 283 37.38 78.77 43.13
C GLU A 283 37.64 78.49 41.65
N GLU A 284 38.06 79.50 40.87
CA GLU A 284 38.51 79.33 39.48
C GLU A 284 39.77 78.50 39.37
N LEU A 285 40.72 78.60 40.29
CA LEU A 285 41.92 77.78 40.25
C LEU A 285 41.61 76.31 40.57
N LEU A 286 40.75 76.05 41.57
CA LEU A 286 40.23 74.70 41.84
C LEU A 286 39.39 74.17 40.67
N ARG A 287 38.53 74.99 40.07
CA ARG A 287 37.76 74.64 38.87
C ARG A 287 38.66 74.42 37.65
N ARG A 288 39.71 75.22 37.46
CA ARG A 288 40.69 75.06 36.36
C ARG A 288 41.53 73.82 36.54
N TRP A 289 41.97 73.51 37.77
CA TRP A 289 42.72 72.29 38.05
C TRP A 289 41.82 71.06 37.89
N SER A 290 40.58 71.12 38.38
CA SER A 290 39.58 70.08 38.15
C SER A 290 39.24 69.90 36.66
N MET A 291 39.11 70.99 35.90
CA MET A 291 38.94 70.97 34.45
C MET A 291 40.13 70.33 33.75
N TYR A 292 41.37 70.73 34.11
CA TYR A 292 42.58 70.15 33.52
C TYR A 292 42.67 68.64 33.81
N GLN A 293 42.39 68.22 35.05
CA GLN A 293 42.34 66.79 35.37
C GLN A 293 41.26 66.05 34.58
N MET A 294 40.08 66.66 34.45
CA MET A 294 38.98 66.09 33.68
C MET A 294 39.34 65.97 32.19
N GLU A 295 39.96 66.99 31.60
CA GLU A 295 40.46 66.99 30.22
C GLU A 295 41.55 65.94 29.99
N VAL A 296 42.48 65.76 30.92
CA VAL A 296 43.51 64.72 30.83
C VAL A 296 42.89 63.32 30.89
N LEU A 297 41.90 63.11 31.77
CA LEU A 297 41.19 61.83 31.86
C LEU A 297 40.35 61.56 30.61
N PHE A 298 39.57 62.54 30.15
CA PHE A 298 38.78 62.43 28.91
C PHE A 298 39.66 62.31 27.67
N GLY A 299 40.85 62.92 27.64
CA GLY A 299 41.85 62.75 26.58
C GLY A 299 42.30 61.29 26.46
N LYS A 300 42.61 60.64 27.58
CA LYS A 300 42.94 59.21 27.59
C LYS A 300 41.78 58.34 27.10
N VAL A 301 40.55 58.64 27.52
CA VAL A 301 39.35 57.92 27.07
C VAL A 301 39.09 58.17 25.59
N LYS A 302 39.26 59.40 25.12
CA LYS A 302 39.13 59.82 23.72
C LYS A 302 40.12 59.07 22.83
N ASP A 303 41.39 58.98 23.24
CA ASP A 303 42.43 58.26 22.51
C ASP A 303 42.14 56.75 22.48
N ALA A 304 41.69 56.17 23.59
CA ALA A 304 41.31 54.75 23.66
C ALA A 304 40.04 54.42 22.85
N THR A 305 39.10 55.36 22.73
CA THR A 305 37.85 55.19 21.97
C THR A 305 37.95 55.64 20.52
N GLY A 306 39.07 56.26 20.12
CA GLY A 306 39.33 56.74 18.76
C GLY A 306 38.36 57.85 18.30
N VAL A 307 37.81 58.63 19.23
CA VAL A 307 36.81 59.68 18.93
C VAL A 307 37.51 61.04 18.79
N ALA A 308 37.04 61.89 17.87
CA ALA A 308 37.69 63.18 17.60
C ALA A 308 37.46 64.25 18.68
N GLU A 309 36.44 64.09 19.54
CA GLU A 309 36.06 65.07 20.57
C GLU A 309 35.53 64.39 21.83
N SER A 310 35.83 64.97 23.00
CA SER A 310 35.49 64.40 24.32
C SER A 310 33.98 64.25 24.54
N HIS A 311 33.16 65.17 24.02
CA HIS A 311 31.69 65.08 24.14
C HIS A 311 31.08 63.96 23.30
N ALA A 312 31.66 63.66 22.13
CA ALA A 312 31.20 62.59 21.25
C ALA A 312 31.40 61.19 21.87
N VAL A 313 32.34 61.04 22.81
CA VAL A 313 32.48 59.82 23.63
C VAL A 313 31.22 59.62 24.47
N VAL A 314 30.80 60.65 25.21
CA VAL A 314 29.61 60.61 26.08
C VAL A 314 28.36 60.31 25.26
N LEU A 315 28.18 60.95 24.10
CA LEU A 315 27.05 60.69 23.21
C LEU A 315 27.02 59.25 22.69
N ARG A 316 28.17 58.65 22.35
CA ARG A 316 28.23 57.24 21.94
C ARG A 316 27.89 56.29 23.08
N PHE A 317 28.39 56.53 24.30
CA PHE A 317 28.03 55.73 25.46
C PHE A 317 26.54 55.80 25.80
N LEU A 318 25.96 57.00 25.75
CA LEU A 318 24.53 57.20 25.97
C LEU A 318 23.69 56.53 24.88
N ALA A 319 24.09 56.64 23.60
CA ALA A 319 23.41 55.96 22.50
C ALA A 319 23.56 54.43 22.53
N GLN A 320 24.66 53.92 23.10
CA GLN A 320 24.92 52.48 23.20
C GLN A 320 24.24 51.82 24.40
N GLY A 321 23.83 52.59 25.43
CA GLY A 321 23.15 52.07 26.62
C GLY A 321 21.89 51.26 26.30
N ASP A 322 21.03 51.78 25.42
CA ASP A 322 19.81 51.09 24.99
C ASP A 322 20.14 49.80 24.21
N THR A 323 21.17 49.84 23.36
CA THR A 323 21.60 48.63 22.62
C THR A 323 22.18 47.57 23.54
N PHE A 324 22.91 47.97 24.58
CA PHE A 324 23.47 47.07 25.57
C PHE A 324 22.37 46.40 26.40
N THR A 325 21.40 47.18 26.89
CA THR A 325 20.27 46.63 27.66
C THR A 325 19.44 45.66 26.82
N GLN A 326 19.18 45.99 25.54
CA GLN A 326 18.51 45.09 24.60
C GLN A 326 19.29 43.79 24.38
N LEU A 327 20.61 43.85 24.21
CA LEU A 327 21.45 42.67 24.06
C LEU A 327 21.47 41.81 25.32
N GLU A 328 21.52 42.42 26.51
CA GLU A 328 21.41 41.69 27.77
C GLU A 328 20.03 41.01 27.91
N THR A 329 18.94 41.67 27.52
CA THR A 329 17.61 41.03 27.53
C THR A 329 17.55 39.83 26.58
N LEU A 330 18.03 39.98 25.34
CA LEU A 330 18.09 38.87 24.38
C LEU A 330 19.00 37.74 24.86
N LYS A 331 20.10 38.05 25.55
CA LYS A 331 20.97 37.04 26.15
C LYS A 331 20.22 36.25 27.23
N ARG A 332 19.54 36.93 28.16
CA ARG A 332 18.75 36.29 29.22
C ARG A 332 17.61 35.44 28.65
N GLU A 333 16.90 35.95 27.64
CA GLU A 333 15.84 35.21 26.95
C GLU A 333 16.38 33.95 26.26
N ASN A 334 17.49 34.08 25.53
CA ASN A 334 18.13 32.92 24.91
C ASN A 334 18.59 31.89 25.94
N GLU A 335 19.19 32.31 27.05
CA GLU A 335 19.58 31.43 28.15
C GLU A 335 18.37 30.68 28.73
N GLN A 336 17.25 31.36 28.95
CA GLN A 336 16.00 30.74 29.39
C GLN A 336 15.45 29.75 28.37
N THR A 337 15.41 30.10 27.08
CA THR A 337 14.95 29.17 26.03
C THR A 337 15.85 27.95 25.92
N LEU A 338 17.16 28.12 26.08
CA LEU A 338 18.13 27.02 26.03
C LEU A 338 17.95 26.07 27.21
N LEU A 339 17.62 26.58 28.40
CA LEU A 339 17.27 25.74 29.55
C LEU A 339 15.97 24.97 29.32
N ARG A 340 14.92 25.62 28.80
CA ARG A 340 13.66 24.94 28.45
C ARG A 340 13.87 23.83 27.42
N LEU A 341 14.56 24.13 26.32
CA LEU A 341 14.88 23.14 25.29
C LEU A 341 15.72 21.97 25.81
N LYS A 342 16.63 22.22 26.77
CA LYS A 342 17.38 21.14 27.44
C LYS A 342 16.48 20.25 28.28
N GLN A 343 15.53 20.83 29.01
CA GLN A 343 14.55 20.07 29.81
C GLN A 343 13.61 19.27 28.91
N GLU A 344 13.06 19.87 27.86
CA GLU A 344 12.21 19.21 26.87
C GLU A 344 12.96 18.07 26.17
N LYS A 345 14.23 18.29 25.79
CA LYS A 345 15.07 17.21 25.24
C LYS A 345 15.19 16.04 26.20
N GLN A 346 15.44 16.29 27.49
CA GLN A 346 15.56 15.23 28.49
C GLN A 346 14.23 14.50 28.72
N GLN A 347 13.10 15.23 28.69
CA GLN A 347 11.77 14.64 28.78
C GLN A 347 11.49 13.72 27.58
N LEU A 348 11.68 14.23 26.36
CA LEU A 348 11.49 13.45 25.14
C LEU A 348 12.43 12.24 25.06
N GLN A 349 13.65 12.34 25.60
CA GLN A 349 14.57 11.20 25.69
C GLN A 349 14.02 10.10 26.60
N ARG A 350 13.47 10.45 27.76
CA ARG A 350 12.84 9.48 28.67
C ARG A 350 11.60 8.86 28.07
N GLU A 351 10.72 9.66 27.47
CA GLU A 351 9.53 9.16 26.77
C GLU A 351 9.90 8.18 25.66
N LEU A 352 10.98 8.45 24.92
CA LEU A 352 11.48 7.56 23.89
C LEU A 352 12.10 6.27 24.45
N GLU A 353 12.80 6.34 25.58
CA GLU A 353 13.28 5.15 26.30
C GLU A 353 12.10 4.31 26.80
N ASP A 354 11.13 4.93 27.46
CA ASP A 354 9.92 4.29 27.95
C ASP A 354 9.15 3.63 26.80
N LEU A 355 8.96 4.31 25.67
CA LEU A 355 8.30 3.73 24.49
C LEU A 355 9.11 2.60 23.86
N LYS A 356 10.43 2.69 23.80
CA LYS A 356 11.28 1.60 23.28
C LYS A 356 11.14 0.35 24.12
N TYR A 357 11.30 0.47 25.43
CA TYR A 357 11.32 -0.69 26.32
C TYR A 357 9.91 -1.20 26.65
N SER A 358 8.90 -0.34 26.77
CA SER A 358 7.51 -0.76 26.95
C SER A 358 6.91 -1.33 25.66
N GLY A 359 7.23 -0.75 24.50
CA GLY A 359 6.75 -1.23 23.20
C GLY A 359 7.28 -2.63 22.87
N GLU A 360 8.56 -2.91 23.15
CA GLU A 360 9.11 -4.26 23.01
C GLU A 360 8.44 -5.24 23.99
N ALA A 361 8.22 -4.86 25.24
CA ALA A 361 7.55 -5.71 26.22
C ALA A 361 6.09 -6.03 25.84
N THR A 362 5.33 -5.04 25.34
CA THR A 362 3.96 -5.25 24.87
C THR A 362 3.93 -6.15 23.65
N LEU A 363 4.80 -5.90 22.65
CA LEU A 363 4.89 -6.74 21.45
C LEU A 363 5.23 -8.19 21.78
N MET A 364 6.19 -8.42 22.68
CA MET A 364 6.53 -9.79 23.11
C MET A 364 5.39 -10.46 23.87
N SER A 365 4.60 -9.71 24.65
CA SER A 365 3.43 -10.25 25.34
C SER A 365 2.28 -10.59 24.39
N GLU A 366 2.05 -9.75 23.38
CA GLU A 366 1.06 -9.97 22.33
C GLU A 366 1.46 -11.17 21.44
N GLN A 367 2.74 -11.28 21.08
CA GLN A 367 3.26 -12.43 20.33
C GLN A 367 3.04 -13.75 21.09
N LYS A 368 3.35 -13.79 22.40
CA LYS A 368 3.08 -14.97 23.24
C LYS A 368 1.59 -15.31 23.30
N LEU A 369 0.73 -14.30 23.45
CA LEU A 369 -0.71 -14.53 23.45
C LEU A 369 -1.20 -15.09 22.11
N LEU A 370 -0.67 -14.60 20.98
CA LEU A 370 -0.98 -15.13 19.66
C LEU A 370 -0.53 -16.58 19.49
N GLU A 371 0.67 -16.92 19.98
CA GLU A 371 1.18 -18.30 19.98
C GLU A 371 0.27 -19.22 20.80
N GLU A 372 -0.13 -18.82 22.02
CA GLU A 372 -1.07 -19.57 22.85
C GLU A 372 -2.44 -19.77 22.18
N LEU A 373 -2.96 -18.74 21.50
CA LEU A 373 -4.23 -18.83 20.76
C LEU A 373 -4.09 -19.76 19.53
N GLN A 374 -2.96 -19.71 18.84
CA GLN A 374 -2.68 -20.62 17.72
C GLN A 374 -2.55 -22.08 18.19
N GLU A 375 -1.93 -22.33 19.33
CA GLU A 375 -1.85 -23.67 19.92
C GLU A 375 -3.24 -24.20 20.30
N ARG A 376 -4.08 -23.36 20.93
CA ARG A 376 -5.47 -23.71 21.25
C ARG A 376 -6.29 -24.00 20.00
N LEU A 377 -6.14 -23.20 18.95
CA LEU A 377 -6.81 -23.42 17.68
C LEU A 377 -6.41 -24.77 17.08
N LYS A 378 -5.11 -25.07 17.02
CA LYS A 378 -4.61 -26.37 16.52
C LYS A 378 -5.15 -27.54 17.34
N ALA A 379 -5.23 -27.41 18.66
CA ALA A 379 -5.80 -28.44 19.52
C ALA A 379 -7.31 -28.66 19.25
N GLU A 380 -8.08 -27.59 19.04
CA GLU A 380 -9.50 -27.69 18.69
C GLU A 380 -9.72 -28.24 17.26
N GLU A 381 -8.85 -27.89 16.31
CA GLU A 381 -8.86 -28.49 14.97
C GLU A 381 -8.62 -30.00 15.03
N GLN A 382 -7.62 -30.44 15.81
CA GLN A 382 -7.35 -31.87 16.02
C GLN A 382 -8.57 -32.57 16.63
N ARG A 383 -9.14 -32.02 17.70
CA ARG A 383 -10.37 -32.56 18.33
C ARG A 383 -11.52 -32.67 17.33
N ARG A 384 -11.71 -31.66 16.47
CA ARG A 384 -12.72 -31.69 15.41
C ARG A 384 -12.46 -32.81 14.42
N THR A 385 -11.22 -33.00 13.96
CA THR A 385 -10.89 -34.08 13.00
C THR A 385 -11.09 -35.47 13.61
N GLU A 386 -10.77 -35.65 14.89
CA GLU A 386 -11.00 -36.90 15.62
C GLU A 386 -12.51 -37.18 15.75
N ALA A 387 -13.30 -36.18 16.16
CA ALA A 387 -14.75 -36.29 16.25
C ALA A 387 -15.42 -36.57 14.90
N GLN A 388 -14.94 -35.94 13.81
CA GLN A 388 -15.40 -36.23 12.45
C GLN A 388 -15.09 -37.66 12.03
N SER A 389 -13.88 -38.13 12.30
CA SER A 389 -13.47 -39.50 12.00
C SER A 389 -14.32 -40.53 12.77
N GLN A 390 -14.59 -40.26 14.05
CA GLN A 390 -15.49 -41.08 14.87
C GLN A 390 -16.92 -41.07 14.32
N LEU A 391 -17.45 -39.91 13.93
CA LEU A 391 -18.78 -39.81 13.34
C LEU A 391 -18.88 -40.57 12.02
N GLU A 392 -17.89 -40.45 11.14
CA GLU A 392 -17.83 -41.22 9.89
C GLU A 392 -17.78 -42.72 10.16
N TRP A 393 -16.98 -43.15 11.13
CA TRP A 393 -16.92 -44.56 11.52
C TRP A 393 -18.28 -45.07 12.02
N VAL A 394 -18.95 -44.33 12.92
CA VAL A 394 -20.30 -44.67 13.42
C VAL A 394 -21.33 -44.69 12.28
N LYS A 395 -21.29 -43.73 11.35
CA LYS A 395 -22.19 -43.72 10.20
C LYS A 395 -22.00 -44.95 9.30
N ARG A 396 -20.75 -45.32 9.00
CA ARG A 396 -20.44 -46.52 8.20
C ARG A 396 -20.92 -47.79 8.90
N THR A 397 -20.64 -47.95 10.19
CA THR A 397 -21.08 -49.13 10.95
C THR A 397 -22.61 -49.20 11.05
N MET A 398 -23.28 -48.07 11.28
CA MET A 398 -24.74 -47.99 11.32
C MET A 398 -25.36 -48.36 9.96
N GLN A 399 -24.77 -47.91 8.86
CA GLN A 399 -25.21 -48.25 7.51
C GLN A 399 -25.06 -49.75 7.24
N THR A 400 -23.92 -50.35 7.61
CA THR A 400 -23.74 -51.81 7.47
C THR A 400 -24.71 -52.62 8.33
N LEU A 401 -25.06 -52.12 9.52
CA LEU A 401 -26.07 -52.73 10.39
C LEU A 401 -27.46 -52.63 9.76
N LYS A 402 -27.81 -51.48 9.20
CA LYS A 402 -29.08 -51.27 8.49
C LYS A 402 -29.23 -52.25 7.32
N GLU A 403 -28.25 -52.30 6.43
CA GLU A 403 -28.26 -53.21 5.28
C GLU A 403 -28.32 -54.67 5.71
N GLY A 404 -27.57 -55.05 6.75
CA GLY A 404 -27.59 -56.40 7.32
C GLY A 404 -28.96 -56.77 7.90
N LEU A 405 -29.60 -55.86 8.61
CA LEU A 405 -30.92 -56.06 9.20
C LEU A 405 -32.03 -56.09 8.14
N GLU A 406 -31.98 -55.23 7.13
CA GLU A 406 -32.93 -55.22 6.01
C GLU A 406 -32.85 -56.53 5.22
N HIS A 407 -31.64 -57.01 4.94
CA HIS A 407 -31.44 -58.28 4.27
C HIS A 407 -31.91 -59.48 5.12
N LEU A 408 -31.70 -59.43 6.43
CA LEU A 408 -32.18 -60.47 7.35
C LEU A 408 -33.71 -60.45 7.47
N ALA A 409 -34.32 -59.27 7.55
CA ALA A 409 -35.77 -59.09 7.57
C ALA A 409 -36.41 -59.68 6.29
N GLY A 410 -35.85 -59.38 5.11
CA GLY A 410 -36.33 -59.94 3.85
C GLY A 410 -36.22 -61.46 3.76
N LYS A 411 -35.17 -62.07 4.35
CA LYS A 411 -35.07 -63.54 4.47
C LYS A 411 -36.12 -64.14 5.39
N LEU A 412 -36.58 -63.38 6.39
CA LEU A 412 -37.54 -63.82 7.38
C LEU A 412 -39.00 -63.44 7.03
N ASP A 413 -39.27 -62.91 5.84
CA ASP A 413 -40.64 -62.55 5.41
C ASP A 413 -41.60 -63.73 5.36
N GLN A 414 -41.08 -64.94 5.16
CA GLN A 414 -41.88 -66.16 5.15
C GLN A 414 -42.31 -66.62 6.57
N VAL A 415 -41.71 -66.05 7.62
CA VAL A 415 -42.07 -66.33 9.01
C VAL A 415 -43.16 -65.36 9.45
N THR A 416 -44.42 -65.78 9.28
CA THR A 416 -45.57 -64.97 9.68
C THR A 416 -45.71 -64.93 11.20
N VAL A 417 -45.47 -63.76 11.77
CA VAL A 417 -45.67 -63.45 13.20
C VAL A 417 -47.15 -63.09 13.38
N ASP A 418 -47.86 -63.79 14.29
CA ASP A 418 -49.24 -63.39 14.68
C ASP A 418 -49.34 -61.90 15.02
N ALA A 419 -50.24 -61.21 14.31
CA ALA A 419 -50.48 -59.75 14.34
C ALA A 419 -50.95 -59.18 15.69
N SER A 420 -51.06 -60.00 16.73
CA SER A 420 -51.63 -59.62 18.02
C SER A 420 -50.63 -58.96 19.00
N ARG A 421 -49.35 -58.83 18.62
CA ARG A 421 -48.32 -58.12 19.43
C ARG A 421 -47.39 -57.19 18.64
N SER A 422 -47.21 -57.42 17.35
CA SER A 422 -46.45 -56.51 16.48
C SER A 422 -47.35 -55.34 16.15
N VAL A 423 -47.08 -54.18 16.76
CA VAL A 423 -47.66 -52.91 16.30
C VAL A 423 -47.35 -52.82 14.81
N GLU A 424 -48.38 -52.89 13.96
CA GLU A 424 -48.35 -52.41 12.57
C GLU A 424 -48.07 -50.91 12.60
N LYS A 425 -46.83 -50.54 12.91
CA LYS A 425 -46.24 -49.31 12.42
C LYS A 425 -45.57 -49.74 11.14
N GLU A 426 -46.20 -49.41 10.02
CA GLU A 426 -45.51 -49.33 8.74
C GLU A 426 -44.13 -48.71 9.01
N LEU A 427 -43.08 -49.47 8.75
CA LEU A 427 -41.72 -49.06 9.07
C LEU A 427 -41.35 -47.94 8.10
N ASP A 428 -41.68 -46.70 8.47
CA ASP A 428 -41.33 -45.52 7.68
C ASP A 428 -39.81 -45.32 7.74
N PRO A 429 -39.10 -45.41 6.58
CA PRO A 429 -37.66 -45.22 6.49
C PRO A 429 -37.18 -43.84 7.00
N GLY A 430 -38.08 -42.87 7.14
CA GLY A 430 -37.79 -41.52 7.64
C GLY A 430 -37.76 -41.36 9.17
N THR A 431 -38.20 -42.37 9.94
CA THR A 431 -38.30 -42.26 11.40
C THR A 431 -36.94 -42.52 12.06
N GLY A 432 -36.52 -41.67 13.02
CA GLY A 432 -35.25 -41.85 13.75
C GLY A 432 -35.10 -43.20 14.46
N ASP A 433 -36.22 -43.83 14.82
CA ASP A 433 -36.26 -45.14 15.51
C ASP A 433 -36.35 -46.34 14.55
N TYR A 434 -36.28 -46.13 13.22
CA TYR A 434 -36.45 -47.19 12.21
C TYR A 434 -35.55 -48.40 12.46
N LEU A 435 -34.26 -48.17 12.75
CA LEU A 435 -33.30 -49.26 12.94
C LEU A 435 -33.59 -50.08 14.21
N LEU A 436 -34.00 -49.42 15.30
CA LEU A 436 -34.37 -50.09 16.55
C LEU A 436 -35.65 -50.92 16.37
N ASN A 437 -36.64 -50.37 15.66
CA ASN A 437 -37.89 -51.07 15.36
C ASN A 437 -37.65 -52.26 14.43
N LEU A 438 -36.79 -52.11 13.42
CA LEU A 438 -36.40 -53.19 12.51
C LEU A 438 -35.65 -54.31 13.25
N LEU A 439 -34.73 -53.95 14.14
CA LEU A 439 -34.01 -54.91 14.98
C LEU A 439 -34.97 -55.72 15.87
N GLY A 440 -35.92 -55.05 16.53
CA GLY A 440 -36.93 -55.73 17.36
C GLY A 440 -37.83 -56.66 16.55
N LEU A 441 -38.24 -56.26 15.34
CA LEU A 441 -39.04 -57.10 14.45
C LEU A 441 -38.27 -58.35 13.97
N VAL A 442 -37.00 -58.19 13.62
CA VAL A 442 -36.12 -59.31 13.26
C VAL A 442 -35.91 -60.25 14.44
N GLU A 443 -35.71 -59.73 15.66
CA GLU A 443 -35.58 -60.53 16.88
C GLU A 443 -36.83 -61.38 17.14
N GLU A 444 -38.02 -60.79 17.05
CA GLU A 444 -39.28 -61.53 17.21
C GLU A 444 -39.45 -62.64 16.16
N LYS A 445 -39.16 -62.33 14.88
CA LYS A 445 -39.22 -63.32 13.79
C LYS A 445 -38.23 -64.47 14.02
N LEU A 446 -37.00 -64.16 14.44
CA LEU A 446 -35.97 -65.17 14.75
C LEU A 446 -36.38 -66.08 15.92
N LEU A 447 -36.94 -65.51 17.00
CA LEU A 447 -37.43 -66.29 18.14
C LEU A 447 -38.58 -67.21 17.76
N LYS A 448 -39.50 -66.77 16.89
CA LYS A 448 -40.56 -67.64 16.37
C LYS A 448 -40.02 -68.76 15.48
N LEU A 449 -39.07 -68.45 14.60
CA LEU A 449 -38.40 -69.45 13.77
C LEU A 449 -37.68 -70.49 14.63
N GLN A 450 -37.00 -70.05 15.69
CA GLN A 450 -36.36 -70.94 16.66
C GLN A 450 -37.39 -71.88 17.34
N ALA A 451 -38.51 -71.36 17.82
CA ALA A 451 -39.57 -72.17 18.43
C ALA A 451 -40.18 -73.19 17.44
N GLN A 452 -40.32 -72.82 16.17
CA GLN A 452 -40.77 -73.75 15.11
C GLN A 452 -39.74 -74.85 14.85
N LEU A 453 -38.46 -74.50 14.83
CA LEU A 453 -37.34 -75.43 14.63
C LEU A 453 -37.14 -76.36 15.83
N GLU A 454 -37.45 -75.95 17.06
CA GLU A 454 -37.34 -76.80 18.26
C GLU A 454 -38.23 -78.05 18.19
N SER A 455 -39.35 -77.99 17.46
CA SER A 455 -40.24 -79.14 17.25
C SER A 455 -39.77 -80.12 16.15
N HIS A 456 -38.72 -79.76 15.40
CA HIS A 456 -38.23 -80.54 14.25
C HIS A 456 -36.78 -80.96 14.43
N ASN A 457 -36.45 -82.21 14.04
CA ASN A 457 -35.07 -82.70 14.11
C ASN A 457 -34.26 -82.19 12.90
N VAL A 458 -33.79 -80.95 13.00
CA VAL A 458 -33.07 -80.22 11.94
C VAL A 458 -31.92 -81.03 11.30
N PRO A 459 -31.07 -81.77 12.05
CA PRO A 459 -30.02 -82.60 11.46
C PRO A 459 -30.53 -83.71 10.54
N GLU A 460 -31.70 -84.25 10.85
CA GLU A 460 -32.34 -85.34 10.09
C GLU A 460 -33.04 -84.79 8.84
N MET A 461 -33.69 -83.63 8.95
CA MET A 461 -34.24 -82.91 7.79
C MET A 461 -33.16 -82.45 6.81
N LEU A 462 -32.02 -81.95 7.30
CA LEU A 462 -30.90 -81.57 6.44
C LEU A 462 -30.28 -82.77 5.72
N ARG A 463 -30.26 -83.94 6.37
CA ARG A 463 -29.87 -85.20 5.70
C ARG A 463 -30.87 -85.58 4.61
N HIS A 464 -32.17 -85.51 4.89
CA HIS A 464 -33.21 -85.77 3.89
C HIS A 464 -33.23 -84.78 2.72
N ILE A 465 -32.91 -83.50 2.97
CA ILE A 465 -32.75 -82.50 1.91
C ILE A 465 -31.47 -82.75 1.10
N ALA A 466 -30.43 -83.30 1.72
CA ALA A 466 -29.20 -83.72 1.03
C ALA A 466 -29.33 -85.07 0.29
N ASP A 467 -30.37 -85.87 0.60
CA ASP A 467 -30.66 -87.13 -0.06
C ASP A 467 -31.06 -86.90 -1.53
N ARG A 468 -30.44 -87.66 -2.42
CA ARG A 468 -30.59 -87.54 -3.89
C ARG A 468 -32.02 -87.79 -4.38
N GLU A 469 -32.82 -88.51 -3.59
CA GLU A 469 -34.22 -88.82 -3.87
C GLU A 469 -35.15 -87.60 -3.68
N PHE A 470 -34.80 -86.69 -2.76
CA PHE A 470 -35.53 -85.45 -2.55
C PHE A 470 -35.40 -84.48 -3.73
N TYR A 471 -34.19 -84.34 -4.30
CA TYR A 471 -33.98 -83.57 -5.53
C TYR A 471 -34.70 -84.19 -6.74
N SER A 472 -34.70 -85.52 -6.86
CA SER A 472 -35.42 -86.23 -7.93
C SER A 472 -36.94 -86.04 -7.86
N SER A 473 -37.50 -85.99 -6.64
CA SER A 473 -38.94 -85.79 -6.42
C SER A 473 -39.37 -84.32 -6.55
N LEU A 474 -38.48 -83.37 -6.27
CA LEU A 474 -38.63 -81.96 -6.66
C LEU A 474 -38.52 -81.77 -8.17
N GLU A 475 -37.61 -82.48 -8.84
CA GLU A 475 -37.44 -82.40 -10.28
C GLU A 475 -38.71 -82.81 -11.04
N GLY A 476 -39.45 -83.80 -10.53
CA GLY A 476 -40.73 -84.25 -11.11
C GLY A 476 -41.91 -83.30 -10.92
N LYS A 477 -41.79 -82.28 -10.06
CA LYS A 477 -42.87 -81.32 -9.75
C LYS A 477 -42.61 -79.91 -10.31
N LEU A 478 -41.60 -79.75 -11.17
CA LEU A 478 -41.26 -78.45 -11.76
C LEU A 478 -42.24 -78.08 -12.90
N PRO A 479 -42.71 -76.82 -12.98
CA PRO A 479 -43.55 -76.34 -14.07
C PRO A 479 -42.88 -76.49 -15.44
N MET A 480 -43.68 -76.75 -16.48
CA MET A 480 -43.20 -77.04 -17.84
C MET A 480 -42.35 -75.93 -18.52
N TYR A 481 -42.41 -74.70 -18.02
CA TYR A 481 -41.64 -73.57 -18.54
C TYR A 481 -40.26 -73.40 -17.89
N ASN A 482 -39.87 -74.30 -16.98
CA ASN A 482 -38.53 -74.27 -16.40
C ASN A 482 -37.49 -74.77 -17.42
N THR A 483 -36.82 -73.82 -18.05
CA THR A 483 -35.68 -74.09 -18.94
C THR A 483 -34.45 -74.36 -18.09
N ARG A 484 -34.14 -75.64 -17.82
CA ARG A 484 -32.95 -76.01 -17.03
C ARG A 484 -31.69 -75.74 -17.84
N LEU A 485 -30.79 -74.90 -17.32
CA LEU A 485 -29.42 -74.78 -17.82
C LEU A 485 -28.59 -75.92 -17.23
N ALA A 486 -28.15 -76.86 -18.06
CA ALA A 486 -27.22 -77.90 -17.65
C ALA A 486 -25.84 -77.25 -17.43
N LEU A 487 -25.49 -76.97 -16.18
CA LEU A 487 -24.11 -76.65 -15.83
C LEU A 487 -23.29 -77.96 -15.94
N PRO A 488 -22.12 -77.95 -16.60
CA PRO A 488 -21.25 -79.11 -16.65
C PRO A 488 -20.93 -79.56 -15.22
N LEU A 489 -21.43 -80.73 -14.82
CA LEU A 489 -21.00 -81.37 -13.59
C LEU A 489 -19.52 -81.71 -13.78
N ALA A 490 -18.66 -81.04 -13.01
CA ALA A 490 -17.25 -81.39 -12.93
C ALA A 490 -17.15 -82.89 -12.60
N SER A 491 -16.58 -83.66 -13.52
CA SER A 491 -16.31 -85.09 -13.31
C SER A 491 -15.54 -85.27 -12.01
N PRO A 492 -15.84 -86.31 -11.20
CA PRO A 492 -15.04 -86.58 -10.02
C PRO A 492 -13.64 -86.95 -10.50
N LYS A 493 -12.65 -86.10 -10.19
CA LYS A 493 -11.24 -86.35 -10.53
C LYS A 493 -10.82 -87.66 -9.87
N ASP A 494 -10.63 -88.67 -10.71
CA ASP A 494 -10.06 -89.97 -10.35
C ASP A 494 -8.62 -89.74 -9.87
N LYS A 495 -8.25 -90.36 -8.74
CA LYS A 495 -7.04 -90.05 -7.96
C LYS A 495 -5.81 -90.85 -8.42
N PHE A 496 -5.80 -91.32 -9.65
CA PHE A 496 -4.70 -92.08 -10.22
C PHE A 496 -4.49 -91.58 -11.63
N PHE A 497 -3.62 -90.60 -11.83
CA PHE A 497 -2.73 -90.43 -12.98
C PHE A 497 -2.12 -89.02 -12.85
N ASP A 498 -0.84 -88.99 -12.44
CA ASP A 498 -0.01 -87.80 -12.43
C ASP A 498 0.33 -87.36 -13.86
N GLU A 499 0.37 -86.04 -14.03
CA GLU A 499 1.14 -85.24 -14.99
C GLU A 499 1.18 -85.69 -16.47
N GLU A 500 0.34 -85.06 -17.30
CA GLU A 500 0.79 -84.14 -18.36
C GLU A 500 -0.41 -83.57 -19.15
N GLU A 501 -0.35 -82.25 -19.33
CA GLU A 501 -0.97 -81.45 -20.40
C GLU A 501 -2.50 -81.39 -20.57
N THR A 502 -2.98 -80.15 -20.35
CA THR A 502 -4.00 -79.41 -21.12
C THR A 502 -5.47 -79.79 -20.96
N GLU A 503 -6.23 -78.94 -20.27
CA GLU A 503 -7.14 -77.95 -20.89
C GLU A 503 -7.99 -77.30 -19.79
N ASP A 504 -7.59 -76.14 -19.28
CA ASP A 504 -8.48 -75.22 -18.57
C ASP A 504 -8.70 -73.99 -19.46
N GLU A 505 -9.59 -74.17 -20.43
CA GLU A 505 -10.25 -73.08 -21.12
C GLU A 505 -11.25 -72.42 -20.14
N HIS A 506 -11.06 -71.12 -19.93
CA HIS A 506 -12.00 -70.17 -19.31
C HIS A 506 -12.04 -70.04 -17.77
N SER A 507 -10.91 -69.72 -17.14
CA SER A 507 -10.93 -68.79 -15.97
C SER A 507 -9.58 -68.10 -15.73
N HIS A 508 -9.01 -67.46 -16.76
CA HIS A 508 -7.87 -66.57 -16.54
C HIS A 508 -8.36 -65.15 -16.22
N VAL A 509 -8.56 -64.87 -14.93
CA VAL A 509 -8.46 -63.48 -14.46
C VAL A 509 -7.01 -63.08 -14.64
N VAL A 510 -6.75 -62.26 -15.66
CA VAL A 510 -5.39 -61.84 -16.04
C VAL A 510 -4.75 -61.12 -14.86
N THR A 511 -3.79 -61.76 -14.21
CA THR A 511 -3.09 -61.12 -13.10
C THR A 511 -2.32 -59.90 -13.62
N ARG A 512 -2.15 -58.90 -12.75
CA ARG A 512 -1.40 -57.67 -13.06
C ARG A 512 0.01 -57.96 -13.63
N ALA A 513 0.62 -59.08 -13.25
CA ALA A 513 1.89 -59.54 -13.77
C ALA A 513 1.79 -59.97 -15.25
N GLU A 514 0.76 -60.73 -15.63
CA GLU A 514 0.54 -61.17 -17.01
C GLU A 514 0.17 -60.01 -17.94
N LEU A 515 -0.61 -59.04 -17.46
CA LEU A 515 -0.87 -57.79 -18.19
C LEU A 515 0.41 -57.00 -18.44
N LYS A 516 1.30 -56.91 -17.43
CA LYS A 516 2.63 -56.28 -17.60
C LYS A 516 3.48 -57.03 -18.62
N ILE A 517 3.57 -58.35 -18.53
CA ILE A 517 4.35 -59.19 -19.46
C ILE A 517 3.81 -59.05 -20.89
N ARG A 518 2.49 -59.04 -21.07
CA ARG A 518 1.84 -58.87 -22.38
C ARG A 518 2.08 -57.46 -22.95
N SER A 519 2.04 -56.43 -22.11
CA SER A 519 2.35 -55.05 -22.52
C SER A 519 3.82 -54.87 -22.92
N GLN A 520 4.74 -55.48 -22.18
CA GLN A 520 6.19 -55.47 -22.45
C GLN A 520 6.49 -56.14 -23.81
N LYS A 521 5.90 -57.32 -24.07
CA LYS A 521 6.04 -58.03 -25.35
C LYS A 521 5.50 -57.23 -26.55
N LEU A 522 4.46 -56.43 -26.34
CA LEU A 522 3.87 -55.55 -27.37
C LEU A 522 4.78 -54.36 -27.70
N ILE A 523 5.49 -53.82 -26.70
CA ILE A 523 6.49 -52.76 -26.88
C ILE A 523 7.74 -53.31 -27.58
N GLU A 524 8.21 -54.49 -27.19
CA GLU A 524 9.40 -55.14 -27.78
C GLU A 524 9.19 -55.57 -29.23
N SER A 525 8.00 -56.05 -29.58
CA SER A 525 7.66 -56.41 -30.96
C SER A 525 7.56 -55.17 -31.87
N ARG A 526 7.07 -54.03 -31.36
CA ARG A 526 7.08 -52.76 -32.10
C ARG A 526 8.47 -52.14 -32.21
N SER A 527 9.34 -52.29 -31.22
CA SER A 527 10.72 -51.77 -31.28
C SER A 527 11.61 -52.56 -32.25
N ARG A 528 11.38 -53.87 -32.40
CA ARG A 528 12.08 -54.71 -33.41
C ARG A 528 11.74 -54.35 -34.85
N ARG A 529 10.49 -53.92 -35.14
CA ARG A 529 10.07 -53.50 -36.50
C ARG A 529 10.73 -52.18 -36.96
N ARG A 530 11.19 -51.33 -36.04
CA ARG A 530 11.85 -50.04 -36.37
C ARG A 530 13.33 -50.15 -36.75
N ARG A 531 13.99 -51.29 -36.54
CA ARG A 531 15.44 -51.44 -36.82
C ARG A 531 15.80 -52.09 -38.16
N ARG A 532 14.83 -52.53 -38.98
CA ARG A 532 15.07 -53.03 -40.35
C ARG A 532 14.66 -52.00 -41.39
N SER A 533 15.41 -50.91 -41.46
CA SER A 533 15.40 -49.97 -42.60
C SER A 533 16.64 -49.07 -42.50
N ARG A 534 17.80 -49.62 -42.87
CA ARG A 534 18.97 -48.88 -43.36
C ARG A 534 20.04 -49.86 -43.85
N ARG A 535 19.90 -50.27 -45.10
CA ARG A 535 20.98 -50.75 -45.96
C ARG A 535 20.51 -50.71 -47.41
N SER A 536 20.76 -49.57 -48.05
CA SER A 536 21.07 -49.38 -49.47
C SER A 536 21.74 -48.01 -49.53
#